data_AF-A0A4V1UNP6-F1
#
_entry.id   AF-A0A4V1UNP6-F1
#
_cell.length_a   1.000
_cell.length_b   1.000
_cell.length_c   1.000
_cell.angle_alpha   90.00
_cell.angle_beta   90.00
_cell.angle_gamma   90.00
#
_symmetry.space_group_name_H-M   'P 1'
#
loop_
_entity.id
_entity.type
_entity.pdbx_description
1 polymer ?
#
loop_
_entity_poly.entity_id
_entity_poly.type
_entity_poly.pdbx_seq_one_letter_code
_entity_poly.pdbx_strand_id
1 'polypeptide(L)'
;MWGTQPYMKSYALLVDPSDPKDKSLWPDWMDKNTTLPISYAANARVKWNGSANQAVGVINMPQDWYAGPYVVSQTGVNRVSETIMFASRYFGQNLWGGGALITGITDWDFSGPQAVPNPTRDGTPYTVTSNGKTITVNKDNRFGAVAVYGDQGIFAFTDGHAKSMNPIATNPDEKNLPAEDVKNMWNYTRS
;
A
#
# COMPACT_ATOMS: atom_id res chain seq x y z
N MET A 1 -7.53 -13.75 -24.29
CA MET A 1 -8.23 -14.80 -23.54
C MET A 1 -7.51 -14.93 -22.21
N TRP A 2 -8.07 -14.37 -21.13
CA TRP A 2 -7.40 -14.29 -19.82
C TRP A 2 -8.04 -15.29 -18.87
N GLY A 3 -7.22 -16.10 -18.21
CA GLY A 3 -7.58 -16.71 -16.94
C GLY A 3 -8.11 -18.14 -17.00
N THR A 4 -7.19 -19.10 -17.09
CA THR A 4 -7.37 -20.37 -16.38
C THR A 4 -6.05 -20.76 -15.76
N GLN A 5 -5.81 -20.34 -14.51
CA GLN A 5 -4.89 -21.08 -13.64
C GLN A 5 -5.72 -22.10 -12.87
N PRO A 6 -5.44 -23.41 -12.98
CA PRO A 6 -6.34 -24.47 -12.52
C PRO A 6 -6.57 -24.57 -10.99
N TYR A 7 -6.04 -23.64 -10.16
CA TYR A 7 -6.04 -23.81 -8.70
C TYR A 7 -6.52 -22.63 -7.84
N MET A 8 -6.91 -21.47 -8.39
CA MET A 8 -7.46 -20.39 -7.57
C MET A 8 -8.96 -20.17 -7.82
N LYS A 9 -9.80 -21.03 -7.24
CA LYS A 9 -11.26 -20.80 -7.16
C LYS A 9 -11.61 -19.50 -6.39
N SER A 10 -10.66 -18.98 -5.61
CA SER A 10 -10.79 -17.82 -4.73
C SER A 10 -10.17 -16.53 -5.29
N TYR A 11 -9.66 -16.50 -6.53
CA TYR A 11 -8.99 -15.30 -7.06
C TYR A 11 -9.88 -14.06 -6.99
N ALA A 12 -11.17 -14.19 -7.26
CA ALA A 12 -12.14 -13.10 -7.14
C ALA A 12 -12.19 -12.43 -5.75
N LEU A 13 -11.78 -13.12 -4.69
CA LEU A 13 -11.70 -12.58 -3.32
C LEU A 13 -10.46 -11.68 -3.13
N LEU A 14 -9.45 -11.84 -3.97
CA LEU A 14 -8.17 -11.14 -3.90
C LEU A 14 -8.10 -9.93 -4.82
N VAL A 15 -9.15 -9.68 -5.60
CA VAL A 15 -9.24 -8.55 -6.52
C VAL A 15 -10.43 -7.67 -6.16
N ASP A 16 -10.16 -6.38 -6.22
CA ASP A 16 -11.14 -5.34 -6.10
C ASP A 16 -11.94 -5.25 -7.43
N PRO A 17 -13.28 -5.16 -7.39
CA PRO A 17 -14.09 -5.07 -8.61
C PRO A 17 -13.75 -3.89 -9.52
N SER A 18 -13.23 -2.80 -8.96
CA SER A 18 -12.82 -1.60 -9.68
C SER A 18 -11.35 -1.60 -10.12
N ASP A 19 -10.56 -2.60 -9.72
CA ASP A 19 -9.23 -2.82 -10.28
C ASP A 19 -9.36 -3.28 -11.75
N PRO A 20 -8.70 -2.60 -12.70
CA PRO A 20 -8.76 -2.96 -14.12
C PRO A 20 -8.12 -4.31 -14.45
N LYS A 21 -7.43 -4.95 -13.49
CA LYS A 21 -6.85 -6.30 -13.64
C LYS A 21 -5.90 -6.39 -14.82
N ASP A 22 -5.19 -5.30 -15.09
CA ASP A 22 -4.22 -5.21 -16.17
C ASP A 22 -2.79 -5.07 -15.62
N LYS A 23 -1.81 -5.22 -16.52
CA LYS A 23 -0.37 -5.17 -16.20
C LYS A 23 0.28 -3.88 -16.63
N SER A 24 -0.49 -2.81 -16.80
CA SER A 24 0.02 -1.60 -17.43
C SER A 24 1.00 -0.79 -16.60
N LEU A 25 1.07 -1.06 -15.29
CA LEU A 25 2.13 -0.52 -14.43
C LEU A 25 3.29 -1.50 -14.20
N TRP A 26 3.20 -2.73 -14.71
CA TRP A 26 4.23 -3.73 -14.50
C TRP A 26 5.41 -3.41 -15.39
N PRO A 27 6.66 -3.54 -14.92
CA PRO A 27 7.83 -3.36 -15.78
C PRO A 27 7.73 -4.20 -17.07
N ASP A 28 8.26 -3.71 -18.20
CA ASP A 28 8.12 -4.38 -19.51
C ASP A 28 8.66 -5.82 -19.53
N TRP A 29 9.62 -6.14 -18.67
CA TRP A 29 10.15 -7.49 -18.56
C TRP A 29 9.21 -8.44 -17.79
N MET A 30 8.18 -7.93 -17.12
CA MET A 30 7.20 -8.67 -16.33
C MET A 30 5.82 -8.80 -16.97
N ASP A 31 5.48 -7.96 -17.95
CA ASP A 31 4.15 -7.92 -18.54
C ASP A 31 3.72 -9.28 -19.15
N LYS A 32 4.70 -10.09 -19.61
CA LYS A 32 4.53 -11.46 -20.15
C LYS A 32 4.38 -12.54 -19.09
N ASN A 33 4.60 -12.24 -17.80
CA ASN A 33 4.46 -13.21 -16.73
C ASN A 33 2.99 -13.69 -16.65
N THR A 34 2.70 -14.92 -16.26
CA THR A 34 1.33 -15.46 -16.16
C THR A 34 0.62 -15.11 -14.85
N THR A 35 1.30 -14.39 -13.94
CA THR A 35 0.76 -14.02 -12.64
C THR A 35 -0.37 -13.02 -12.78
N LEU A 36 -1.32 -13.11 -11.85
CA LEU A 36 -2.49 -12.27 -11.79
C LEU A 36 -2.28 -11.17 -10.72
N PRO A 37 -2.77 -9.95 -10.96
CA PRO A 37 -2.72 -8.87 -9.97
C PRO A 37 -3.59 -9.20 -8.74
N ILE A 38 -3.27 -8.62 -7.59
CA ILE A 38 -4.03 -8.72 -6.33
C ILE A 38 -4.23 -7.27 -5.91
N SER A 39 -5.45 -6.92 -5.53
CA SER A 39 -5.83 -5.54 -5.23
C SER A 39 -5.66 -5.18 -3.76
N TYR A 40 -4.73 -5.86 -3.09
CA TYR A 40 -4.39 -5.63 -1.69
C TYR A 40 -2.88 -5.52 -1.57
N ALA A 41 -2.44 -4.54 -0.80
CA ALA A 41 -1.04 -4.27 -0.56
C ALA A 41 -0.75 -4.28 0.94
N ALA A 42 0.38 -4.85 1.32
CA ALA A 42 0.87 -4.85 2.68
C ALA A 42 1.30 -3.44 3.11
N ASN A 43 1.05 -3.13 4.37
CA ASN A 43 1.60 -1.93 5.00
C ASN A 43 3.10 -2.09 5.21
N ALA A 44 3.88 -1.45 4.34
CA ALA A 44 5.34 -1.41 4.38
C ALA A 44 5.85 0.01 4.60
N ARG A 45 5.08 0.85 5.30
CA ARG A 45 5.34 2.29 5.42
C ARG A 45 6.78 2.54 5.88
N VAL A 46 7.50 3.39 5.14
CA VAL A 46 8.83 3.88 5.48
C VAL A 46 8.74 5.35 5.89
N LYS A 47 9.44 5.72 6.95
CA LYS A 47 9.56 7.10 7.44
C LYS A 47 11.01 7.42 7.79
N TRP A 48 11.39 8.69 7.71
CA TRP A 48 12.66 9.17 8.24
C TRP A 48 12.59 9.23 9.77
N ASN A 49 13.55 8.63 10.46
CA ASN A 49 13.59 8.62 11.94
C ASN A 49 14.50 9.67 12.57
N GLY A 50 15.08 10.57 11.77
CA GLY A 50 16.08 11.55 12.19
C GLY A 50 17.50 11.20 11.71
N SER A 51 17.80 9.92 11.51
CA SER A 51 19.14 9.43 11.14
C SER A 51 19.16 8.46 9.95
N ALA A 52 18.09 7.71 9.73
CA ALA A 52 17.95 6.78 8.62
C ALA A 52 16.48 6.63 8.21
N ASN A 53 16.27 6.01 7.05
CA ASN A 53 14.96 5.47 6.71
C ASN A 53 14.63 4.32 7.66
N GLN A 54 13.41 4.30 8.18
CA GLN A 54 12.90 3.28 9.08
C GLN A 54 11.58 2.72 8.53
N ALA A 55 11.52 1.40 8.44
CA ALA A 55 10.28 0.67 8.24
C ALA A 55 9.43 0.74 9.52
N VAL A 56 8.26 1.36 9.39
CA VAL A 56 7.25 1.50 10.45
C VAL A 56 5.94 0.77 10.09
N GLY A 57 5.85 0.18 8.90
CA GLY A 57 4.82 -0.79 8.54
C GLY A 57 5.04 -2.16 9.19
N VAL A 58 4.03 -3.04 9.09
CA VAL A 58 4.04 -4.36 9.75
C VAL A 58 4.55 -5.49 8.85
N ILE A 59 4.50 -5.30 7.53
CA ILE A 59 5.00 -6.24 6.52
C ILE A 59 5.82 -5.45 5.52
N ASN A 60 7.15 -5.52 5.64
CA ASN A 60 8.10 -4.72 4.89
C ASN A 60 8.89 -5.57 3.90
N MET A 61 9.52 -4.91 2.93
CA MET A 61 10.43 -5.57 1.99
C MET A 61 11.71 -6.03 2.74
N PRO A 62 12.35 -7.14 2.35
CA PRO A 62 13.65 -7.50 2.88
C PRO A 62 14.74 -6.63 2.23
N GLN A 63 15.15 -5.55 2.89
CA GLN A 63 16.17 -4.60 2.43
C GLN A 63 17.07 -4.16 3.58
N ASP A 64 18.37 -4.11 3.34
CA ASP A 64 19.35 -3.81 4.40
C ASP A 64 19.57 -2.29 4.62
N TRP A 65 19.06 -1.43 3.74
CA TRP A 65 19.34 0.02 3.79
C TRP A 65 18.35 0.85 4.61
N TYR A 66 17.27 0.26 5.13
CA TYR A 66 16.42 0.89 6.14
C TYR A 66 16.39 0.08 7.43
N ALA A 67 16.25 0.79 8.55
CA ALA A 67 16.12 0.19 9.87
C ALA A 67 14.72 -0.40 10.09
N GLY A 68 14.61 -1.37 10.97
CA GLY A 68 13.33 -1.96 11.38
C GLY A 68 13.15 -3.41 10.92
N PRO A 69 12.13 -4.11 11.43
CA PRO A 69 11.88 -5.51 11.12
C PRO A 69 11.23 -5.69 9.74
N TYR A 70 11.53 -6.80 9.07
CA TYR A 70 10.83 -7.18 7.83
C TYR A 70 9.39 -7.61 8.09
N VAL A 71 9.15 -8.30 9.20
CA VAL A 71 7.81 -8.66 9.67
C VAL A 71 7.76 -8.38 11.16
N VAL A 72 6.73 -7.66 11.60
CA VAL A 72 6.54 -7.30 13.01
C VAL A 72 5.74 -8.41 13.69
N SER A 73 6.20 -8.92 14.84
CA SER A 73 5.41 -9.83 15.66
C SER A 73 4.21 -9.10 16.24
N GLN A 74 3.11 -9.82 16.51
CA GLN A 74 1.93 -9.20 17.15
C GLN A 74 2.29 -8.48 18.46
N THR A 75 3.22 -9.02 19.25
CA THR A 75 3.73 -8.41 20.48
C THR A 75 4.55 -7.13 20.26
N GLY A 76 5.06 -6.91 19.04
CA GLY A 76 5.77 -5.69 18.66
C GLY A 76 4.84 -4.57 18.15
N VAL A 77 3.56 -4.85 17.93
CA VAL A 77 2.57 -3.86 17.49
C VAL A 77 1.88 -3.23 18.70
N ASN A 78 2.12 -1.93 18.93
CA ASN A 78 1.60 -1.22 20.11
C ASN A 78 0.07 -1.13 20.14
N ARG A 79 -0.56 -0.96 18.98
CA ARG A 79 -2.02 -0.89 18.83
C ARG A 79 -2.52 -1.91 17.81
N VAL A 80 -2.64 -3.17 18.24
CA VAL A 80 -2.94 -4.31 17.36
C VAL A 80 -4.28 -4.15 16.62
N SER A 81 -5.32 -3.65 17.27
CA SER A 81 -6.62 -3.47 16.61
C SER A 81 -6.65 -2.25 15.69
N GLU A 82 -5.74 -1.30 15.84
CA GLU A 82 -5.82 -0.05 15.07
C GLU A 82 -4.73 0.04 13.99
N THR A 83 -3.73 -0.83 14.00
CA THR A 83 -2.64 -0.81 13.01
C THR A 83 -3.05 -1.53 11.73
N ILE A 84 -2.90 -0.84 10.60
CA ILE A 84 -3.21 -1.38 9.27
C ILE A 84 -2.19 -2.45 8.90
N MET A 85 -2.68 -3.61 8.49
CA MET A 85 -1.88 -4.72 7.95
C MET A 85 -1.93 -4.73 6.42
N PHE A 86 -3.12 -4.59 5.85
CA PHE A 86 -3.33 -4.50 4.40
C PHE A 86 -4.30 -3.39 4.05
N ALA A 87 -4.13 -2.79 2.88
CA ALA A 87 -5.06 -1.85 2.30
C ALA A 87 -5.43 -2.25 0.87
N SER A 88 -6.66 -1.97 0.46
CA SER A 88 -7.07 -2.11 -0.94
C SER A 88 -6.28 -1.14 -1.82
N ARG A 89 -5.71 -1.61 -2.93
CA ARG A 89 -4.93 -0.80 -3.88
C ARG A 89 -5.17 -1.25 -5.31
N TYR A 90 -5.28 -0.29 -6.23
CA TYR A 90 -5.30 -0.57 -7.67
C TYR A 90 -3.91 -0.84 -8.24
N PHE A 91 -3.84 -1.70 -9.26
CA PHE A 91 -2.62 -1.96 -10.03
C PHE A 91 -1.45 -2.49 -9.19
N GLY A 92 -1.73 -3.40 -8.26
CA GLY A 92 -0.67 -4.17 -7.60
C GLY A 92 0.08 -5.06 -8.60
N GLN A 93 1.40 -5.16 -8.45
CA GLN A 93 2.24 -6.14 -9.14
C GLN A 93 2.94 -7.00 -8.08
N ASN A 94 2.34 -8.12 -7.70
CA ASN A 94 2.74 -8.82 -6.47
C ASN A 94 3.98 -9.71 -6.62
N LEU A 95 4.75 -9.51 -7.68
CA LEU A 95 5.88 -10.37 -8.00
C LEU A 95 7.20 -9.80 -7.53
N TRP A 96 7.35 -8.47 -7.47
CA TRP A 96 8.66 -7.88 -7.31
C TRP A 96 8.62 -6.48 -6.69
N GLY A 97 9.73 -6.10 -6.05
CA GLY A 97 9.93 -4.76 -5.50
C GLY A 97 8.79 -4.33 -4.57
N GLY A 98 8.37 -3.07 -4.69
CA GLY A 98 7.26 -2.48 -3.92
C GLY A 98 5.87 -2.91 -4.39
N GLY A 99 5.76 -3.82 -5.35
CA GLY A 99 4.49 -4.08 -6.02
C GLY A 99 3.47 -4.90 -5.26
N ALA A 100 3.81 -5.44 -4.09
CA ALA A 100 2.86 -6.01 -3.12
C ALA A 100 2.68 -5.13 -1.86
N LEU A 101 3.24 -3.92 -1.87
CA LEU A 101 3.44 -3.10 -0.68
C LEU A 101 2.98 -1.66 -0.93
N ILE A 102 2.63 -0.94 0.14
CA ILE A 102 2.53 0.52 0.15
C ILE A 102 3.59 1.02 1.11
N THR A 103 4.63 1.66 0.57
CA THR A 103 5.77 2.16 1.35
C THR A 103 5.65 3.64 1.69
N GLY A 104 4.88 4.38 0.90
CA GLY A 104 4.85 5.83 0.94
C GLY A 104 5.98 6.53 0.20
N ILE A 105 6.90 5.79 -0.42
CA ILE A 105 7.98 6.34 -1.26
C ILE A 105 7.50 6.37 -2.71
N THR A 106 7.02 7.52 -3.18
CA THR A 106 6.43 7.68 -4.53
C THR A 106 7.45 7.50 -5.66
N ASP A 107 8.74 7.65 -5.38
CA ASP A 107 9.80 7.35 -6.36
C ASP A 107 9.82 5.87 -6.78
N TRP A 108 9.13 5.00 -6.04
CA TRP A 108 8.98 3.58 -6.35
C TRP A 108 7.67 3.23 -7.05
N ASP A 109 6.93 4.23 -7.51
CA ASP A 109 5.67 4.04 -8.24
C ASP A 109 5.86 3.24 -9.54
N PHE A 110 7.09 3.14 -10.06
CA PHE A 110 7.45 2.25 -11.18
C PHE A 110 7.17 0.76 -10.88
N SER A 111 7.10 0.40 -9.60
CA SER A 111 6.79 -0.95 -9.13
C SER A 111 5.34 -1.09 -8.68
N GLY A 112 4.46 -0.14 -9.02
CA GLY A 112 3.08 -0.04 -8.56
C GLY A 112 2.90 1.10 -7.56
N PRO A 113 1.67 1.65 -7.39
CA PRO A 113 1.47 2.89 -6.63
C PRO A 113 1.83 2.74 -5.15
N GLN A 114 2.59 3.70 -4.61
CA GLN A 114 3.18 3.62 -3.26
C GLN A 114 2.70 4.68 -2.29
N ALA A 115 2.07 5.77 -2.75
CA ALA A 115 1.67 6.85 -1.86
C ALA A 115 0.74 6.36 -0.73
N VAL A 116 1.05 6.63 0.54
CA VAL A 116 0.03 6.53 1.61
C VAL A 116 -0.95 7.70 1.53
N PRO A 117 -2.14 7.61 2.14
CA PRO A 117 -3.02 8.76 2.29
C PRO A 117 -2.31 9.93 2.98
N ASN A 118 -2.59 11.17 2.60
CA ASN A 118 -2.02 12.36 3.20
C ASN A 118 -3.00 13.55 3.09
N PRO A 119 -3.54 14.08 4.22
CA PRO A 119 -4.48 15.21 4.21
C PRO A 119 -3.90 16.52 3.67
N THR A 120 -2.57 16.66 3.66
CA THR A 120 -1.88 17.90 3.28
C THR A 120 -1.69 18.08 1.78
N ARG A 121 -2.01 17.06 0.97
CA ARG A 121 -1.99 17.19 -0.49
C ARG A 121 -3.20 17.99 -0.97
N ASP A 122 -3.11 18.52 -2.19
CA ASP A 122 -4.04 19.51 -2.75
C ASP A 122 -5.33 18.93 -3.33
N GLY A 123 -5.47 17.61 -3.39
CA GLY A 123 -6.63 16.94 -3.97
C GLY A 123 -6.62 16.84 -5.49
N THR A 124 -5.51 17.19 -6.16
CA THR A 124 -5.32 16.89 -7.58
C THR A 124 -5.23 15.38 -7.82
N PRO A 125 -5.41 14.88 -9.05
CA PRO A 125 -5.29 13.45 -9.33
C PRO A 125 -3.90 12.91 -8.99
N TYR A 126 -3.85 11.77 -8.30
CA TYR A 126 -2.62 11.00 -8.16
C TYR A 126 -2.43 10.13 -9.39
N THR A 127 -1.41 10.47 -10.19
CA THR A 127 -1.05 9.74 -11.40
C THR A 127 0.27 9.03 -11.25
N VAL A 128 0.37 7.82 -11.81
CA VAL A 128 1.60 7.05 -11.89
C VAL A 128 1.94 6.83 -13.35
N THR A 129 3.21 7.05 -13.69
CA THR A 129 3.76 6.79 -15.03
C THR A 129 4.75 5.65 -14.96
N SER A 130 4.47 4.58 -15.69
CA SER A 130 5.37 3.43 -15.86
C SER A 130 5.32 2.98 -17.31
N ASN A 131 6.47 2.59 -17.88
CA ASN A 131 6.64 2.17 -19.28
C ASN A 131 5.94 3.08 -20.31
N GLY A 132 6.04 4.40 -20.13
CA GLY A 132 5.43 5.37 -21.04
C GLY A 132 3.90 5.47 -20.96
N LYS A 133 3.24 4.71 -20.09
CA LYS A 133 1.80 4.85 -19.80
C LYS A 133 1.60 5.58 -18.49
N THR A 134 0.78 6.63 -18.53
CA THR A 134 0.30 7.34 -17.35
C THR A 134 -1.09 6.84 -17.00
N ILE A 135 -1.31 6.48 -15.73
CA ILE A 135 -2.64 6.15 -15.21
C ILE A 135 -2.99 7.09 -14.07
N THR A 136 -4.29 7.31 -13.87
CA THR A 136 -4.81 7.93 -12.64
C THR A 136 -5.10 6.82 -11.63
N VAL A 137 -4.35 6.79 -10.54
CA VAL A 137 -4.54 5.84 -9.43
C VAL A 137 -5.72 6.29 -8.57
N ASN A 138 -5.76 7.58 -8.26
CA ASN A 138 -6.86 8.18 -7.52
C ASN A 138 -7.17 9.57 -8.07
N LYS A 139 -8.46 9.94 -8.10
CA LYS A 139 -8.89 11.28 -8.52
C LYS A 139 -8.50 12.37 -7.52
N ASP A 140 -8.28 11.96 -6.27
CA ASP A 140 -7.84 12.81 -5.18
C ASP A 140 -6.57 12.22 -4.56
N ASN A 141 -5.45 12.91 -4.73
CA ASN A 141 -4.14 12.45 -4.26
C ASN A 141 -4.03 12.32 -2.75
N ARG A 142 -4.95 12.91 -1.98
CA ARG A 142 -5.00 12.77 -0.51
C ARG A 142 -5.31 11.33 -0.08
N PHE A 143 -5.95 10.54 -0.93
CA PHE A 143 -6.18 9.11 -0.68
C PHE A 143 -4.96 8.22 -0.97
N GLY A 144 -3.93 8.76 -1.64
CA GLY A 144 -2.76 8.00 -2.03
C GLY A 144 -3.11 6.81 -2.94
N ALA A 145 -2.43 5.69 -2.74
CA ALA A 145 -2.59 4.45 -3.48
C ALA A 145 -3.82 3.63 -3.05
N VAL A 146 -4.54 4.06 -2.01
CA VAL A 146 -5.71 3.32 -1.52
C VAL A 146 -6.85 3.42 -2.54
N ALA A 147 -7.41 2.27 -2.93
CA ALA A 147 -8.63 2.20 -3.72
C ALA A 147 -9.83 2.74 -2.92
N VAL A 148 -10.68 3.57 -3.54
CA VAL A 148 -11.75 4.29 -2.83
C VAL A 148 -13.13 4.13 -3.47
N TYR A 149 -14.15 4.01 -2.62
CA TYR A 149 -15.57 3.93 -2.96
C TYR A 149 -16.34 5.00 -2.19
N GLY A 150 -16.74 6.10 -2.86
CA GLY A 150 -17.42 7.21 -2.18
C GLY A 150 -16.63 7.74 -0.98
N ASP A 151 -15.32 7.94 -1.16
CA ASP A 151 -14.33 8.37 -0.16
C ASP A 151 -13.99 7.36 0.94
N GLN A 152 -14.42 6.10 0.81
CA GLN A 152 -14.05 5.02 1.74
C GLN A 152 -13.07 4.03 1.12
N GLY A 153 -12.00 3.70 1.85
CA GLY A 153 -11.07 2.62 1.51
C GLY A 153 -11.24 1.43 2.44
N ILE A 154 -10.87 0.24 1.96
CA ILE A 154 -10.95 -1.01 2.74
C ILE A 154 -9.59 -1.31 3.35
N PHE A 155 -9.58 -1.52 4.66
CA PHE A 155 -8.37 -1.82 5.42
C PHE A 155 -8.58 -3.08 6.26
N ALA A 156 -7.56 -3.95 6.28
CA ALA A 156 -7.46 -5.05 7.22
C ALA A 156 -6.42 -4.70 8.31
N PHE A 157 -6.77 -4.96 9.55
CA PHE A 157 -6.00 -4.60 10.74
C PHE A 157 -5.22 -5.80 11.29
N THR A 158 -4.21 -5.54 12.11
CA THR A 158 -3.33 -6.60 12.64
C THR A 158 -3.99 -7.56 13.62
N ASP A 159 -5.18 -7.27 14.14
CA ASP A 159 -6.01 -8.21 14.90
C ASP A 159 -6.91 -9.12 14.01
N GLY A 160 -6.87 -8.90 12.68
CA GLY A 160 -7.60 -9.68 11.69
C GLY A 160 -8.96 -9.10 11.29
N HIS A 161 -9.43 -8.01 11.91
CA HIS A 161 -10.67 -7.39 11.45
C HIS A 161 -10.45 -6.54 10.19
N ALA A 162 -11.53 -6.31 9.44
CA ALA A 162 -11.53 -5.40 8.30
C ALA A 162 -12.57 -4.30 8.52
N LYS A 163 -12.27 -3.10 8.05
CA LYS A 163 -13.16 -1.94 8.13
C LYS A 163 -13.03 -1.06 6.89
N SER A 164 -14.15 -0.48 6.50
CA SER A 164 -14.21 0.60 5.53
C SER A 164 -14.14 1.95 6.25
N MET A 165 -13.21 2.82 5.86
CA MET A 165 -13.07 4.15 6.45
C MET A 165 -12.43 5.14 5.47
N ASN A 166 -12.53 6.43 5.75
CA ASN A 166 -11.86 7.46 4.95
C ASN A 166 -10.33 7.28 5.02
N PRO A 167 -9.62 7.07 3.88
CA PRO A 167 -8.17 6.87 3.90
C PRO A 167 -7.40 8.03 4.53
N ILE A 168 -7.87 9.27 4.39
CA ILE A 168 -7.21 10.46 4.96
C ILE A 168 -7.11 10.34 6.49
N ALA A 169 -8.12 9.76 7.14
CA ALA A 169 -8.12 9.57 8.60
C ALA A 169 -7.06 8.56 9.08
N THR A 170 -6.49 7.74 8.18
CA THR A 170 -5.48 6.74 8.53
C THR A 170 -4.08 7.31 8.70
N ASN A 171 -3.81 8.50 8.16
CA ASN A 171 -2.52 9.18 8.26
C ASN A 171 -2.74 10.70 8.43
N PRO A 172 -3.30 11.14 9.57
CA PRO A 172 -3.69 12.54 9.75
C PRO A 172 -2.50 13.50 9.94
N ASP A 173 -1.30 12.98 10.24
CA ASP A 173 -0.13 13.80 10.53
C ASP A 173 1.17 13.18 9.96
N GLU A 174 1.30 13.22 8.63
CA GLU A 174 2.42 12.59 7.94
C GLU A 174 3.80 13.09 8.39
N LYS A 175 3.90 14.36 8.81
CA LYS A 175 5.17 15.08 9.00
C LYS A 175 5.93 14.68 10.26
N ASN A 176 5.25 14.11 11.25
CA ASN A 176 5.87 13.74 12.52
C ASN A 176 6.94 12.66 12.33
N LEU A 177 7.97 12.65 13.19
CA LEU A 177 8.88 11.52 13.24
C LEU A 177 8.13 10.24 13.69
N PRO A 178 8.63 9.02 13.40
CA PRO A 178 7.99 7.77 13.81
C PRO A 178 7.52 7.73 15.27
N ALA A 179 8.36 8.19 16.19
CA ALA A 179 8.05 8.20 17.63
C ALA A 179 6.97 9.24 18.01
N GLU A 180 6.78 10.27 17.20
CA GLU A 180 5.82 11.36 17.42
C GLU A 180 4.50 11.11 16.68
N ASP A 181 4.50 10.18 15.72
CA ASP A 181 3.38 9.90 14.83
C ASP A 181 2.36 8.93 15.45
N VAL A 182 1.81 9.35 16.59
CA VAL A 182 0.90 8.54 17.44
C VAL A 182 -0.47 8.28 16.79
N LYS A 183 -0.88 9.11 15.83
CA LYS A 183 -2.19 9.01 15.16
C LYS A 183 -2.17 8.23 13.87
N ASN A 184 -1.00 7.90 13.31
CA ASN A 184 -0.90 7.25 12.02
C ASN A 184 -1.09 5.74 12.10
N MET A 185 -2.19 5.26 11.51
CA MET A 185 -2.59 3.85 11.52
C MET A 185 -1.64 2.95 10.70
N TRP A 186 -0.73 3.53 9.93
CA TRP A 186 0.32 2.81 9.19
C TRP A 186 1.59 2.59 10.01
N ASN A 187 1.70 3.15 11.22
CA ASN A 187 2.88 3.06 12.08
C ASN A 187 2.67 2.07 13.24
N TYR A 188 3.36 0.92 13.23
CA TYR A 188 3.20 -0.09 14.28
C TYR A 188 3.73 0.36 15.65
N THR A 189 4.60 1.37 15.68
CA THR A 189 5.22 1.90 16.91
C THR A 189 4.38 2.96 17.63
N ARG A 190 3.23 3.35 17.07
CA ARG A 190 2.39 4.39 17.65
C ARG A 190 1.84 4.02 19.02
N SER A 191 1.90 4.95 19.98
CA SER A 191 1.37 4.78 21.34
C SER A 191 -0.04 5.32 21.50
#